data_AF-A0A5S3RXD5-F1
#
_entry.id   AF-A0A5S3RXD5-F1
#
_cell.length_a   1.000
_cell.length_b   1.000
_cell.length_c   1.000
_cell.angle_alpha   90.00
_cell.angle_beta   90.00
_cell.angle_gamma   90.00
#
_symmetry.space_group_name_H-M   'P 1'
#
loop_
_entity.id
_entity.type
_entity.pdbx_description
1 polymer ?
#
loop_
_entity_poly.entity_id
_entity_poly.type
_entity_poly.pdbx_seq_one_letter_code
_entity_poly.pdbx_strand_id
1 'polypeptide(L)'
;MKNNELHLTAACFFDHVNHEQVSLPARLIIELSNQHTRNEVLKILARWLPHLFHWDRASVALSLQSGYLSIVSVIGKQAIPSKIPIPIDFTLAGRVFKTKTLIACHQLAGNTEQDCRMLFEGGLVTCMDAPIVFNDHCFGTLNVARSQGQFNQQEAIQLFCVASLLGMSFSLCNLTP
;
A
#
# COMPACT_ATOMS: atom_id res chain seq x y z
N MET A 1 7.98 25.85 4.87
CA MET A 1 6.83 24.96 4.57
C MET A 1 7.08 23.65 5.30
N LYS A 2 6.13 23.14 6.10
CA LYS A 2 6.24 21.77 6.62
C LYS A 2 6.23 20.82 5.41
N ASN A 3 7.09 19.80 5.43
CA ASN A 3 7.07 18.79 4.38
C ASN A 3 5.69 18.11 4.40
N ASN A 4 4.95 18.15 3.30
CA ASN A 4 3.59 17.57 3.22
C ASN A 4 3.62 16.03 3.18
N GLU A 5 4.82 15.45 3.05
CA GLU A 5 5.01 14.04 2.85
C GLU A 5 6.05 13.48 3.81
N LEU A 6 5.79 12.26 4.27
CA LEU A 6 6.76 11.38 4.90
C LEU A 6 7.20 10.32 3.89
N HIS A 7 8.50 10.05 3.83
CA HIS A 7 9.10 9.09 2.91
C HIS A 7 9.85 8.04 3.73
N LEU A 8 9.57 6.76 3.51
CA LEU A 8 10.25 5.65 4.19
C LEU A 8 10.73 4.60 3.19
N THR A 9 12.03 4.27 3.28
CA THR A 9 12.65 3.19 2.50
C THR A 9 12.84 1.95 3.37
N ALA A 10 13.23 0.82 2.77
CA ALA A 10 13.59 -0.38 3.52
C ALA A 10 14.73 -0.14 4.53
N ALA A 11 15.65 0.79 4.26
CA ALA A 11 16.75 1.12 5.17
C ALA A 11 16.26 1.64 6.52
N CYS A 12 15.11 2.32 6.55
CA CYS A 12 14.56 2.92 7.77
C CYS A 12 14.20 1.90 8.87
N PHE A 13 14.06 0.61 8.52
CA PHE A 13 13.85 -0.48 9.48
C PHE A 13 15.12 -0.87 10.23
N PHE A 14 16.28 -0.63 9.64
CA PHE A 14 17.58 -0.96 10.21
C PHE A 14 18.23 0.22 10.94
N ASP A 15 17.76 1.44 10.69
CA ASP A 15 18.36 2.67 11.23
C ASP A 15 17.85 3.04 12.65
N HIS A 16 16.77 2.42 13.13
CA HIS A 16 16.17 2.74 14.43
C HIS A 16 15.60 1.50 15.12
N VAL A 17 16.12 1.18 16.32
CA VAL A 17 15.72 0.01 17.13
C VAL A 17 14.21 -0.06 17.42
N ASN A 18 13.54 1.09 17.55
CA ASN A 18 12.09 1.13 17.76
C ASN A 18 11.27 0.82 16.50
N HIS A 19 11.90 0.81 15.32
CA HIS A 19 11.28 0.41 14.05
C HIS A 19 11.52 -1.07 13.71
N GLU A 20 12.36 -1.75 14.49
CA GLU A 20 12.60 -3.20 14.37
C GLU A 20 11.43 -4.03 14.91
N GLN A 21 10.56 -3.44 15.74
CA GLN A 21 9.46 -4.15 16.38
C GLN A 21 8.11 -3.79 15.74
N VAL A 22 7.61 -4.70 14.92
CA VAL A 22 6.25 -4.64 14.36
C VAL A 22 5.41 -5.76 14.96
N SER A 23 4.34 -5.41 15.67
CA SER A 23 3.38 -6.40 16.17
C SER A 23 2.31 -6.68 15.10
N LEU A 24 2.35 -7.87 14.53
CA LEU A 24 1.31 -8.38 13.64
C LEU A 24 0.70 -9.66 14.23
N PRO A 25 -0.60 -9.96 13.97
CA PRO A 25 -1.21 -11.21 14.36
C PRO A 25 -0.46 -12.40 13.76
N ALA A 26 0.01 -13.33 14.59
CA ALA A 26 0.72 -14.52 14.10
C ALA A 26 -0.09 -15.31 13.06
N ARG A 27 -1.42 -15.33 13.21
CA ARG A 27 -2.33 -15.99 12.27
C ARG A 27 -2.31 -15.37 10.87
N LEU A 28 -2.07 -14.07 10.72
CA LEU A 28 -1.88 -13.44 9.42
C LEU A 28 -0.67 -14.05 8.70
N ILE A 29 0.46 -14.16 9.41
CA ILE A 29 1.72 -14.68 8.87
C ILE A 29 1.54 -16.15 8.44
N ILE A 30 0.92 -16.96 9.29
CA ILE A 30 0.62 -18.38 9.00
C ILE A 30 -0.34 -18.52 7.82
N GLU A 31 -1.37 -17.69 7.72
CA GLU A 31 -2.27 -17.73 6.57
C GLU A 31 -1.52 -17.34 5.29
N LEU A 32 -0.70 -16.30 5.31
CA LEU A 32 0.07 -15.84 4.15
C LEU A 32 1.13 -16.84 3.68
N SER A 33 1.71 -17.65 4.57
CA SER A 33 2.75 -18.64 4.22
C SER A 33 2.23 -19.89 3.51
N ASN A 34 0.93 -20.16 3.60
CA ASN A 34 0.30 -21.39 3.09
C ASN A 34 -0.45 -21.19 1.76
N GLN A 35 -0.22 -20.09 1.05
CA GLN A 35 -0.95 -19.76 -0.16
C GLN A 35 -0.20 -20.14 -1.42
N HIS A 36 -0.97 -20.46 -2.47
CA HIS A 36 -0.42 -20.88 -3.76
C HIS A 36 -0.68 -19.87 -4.87
N THR A 37 -1.64 -18.95 -4.69
CA THR A 37 -2.01 -17.96 -5.70
C THR A 37 -2.11 -16.54 -5.15
N ARG A 38 -1.85 -15.54 -6.02
CA ARG A 38 -1.99 -14.11 -5.67
C ARG A 38 -3.40 -13.75 -5.21
N ASN A 39 -4.42 -14.37 -5.82
CA ASN A 39 -5.81 -14.13 -5.45
C ASN A 39 -6.14 -14.57 -4.02
N GLU A 40 -5.58 -15.69 -3.55
CA GLU A 40 -5.78 -16.13 -2.17
C GLU A 40 -5.10 -15.20 -1.17
N VAL A 41 -3.88 -14.75 -1.50
CA VAL A 41 -3.16 -13.75 -0.71
C VAL A 41 -3.97 -12.44 -0.60
N LEU A 42 -4.54 -11.96 -1.70
CA LEU A 42 -5.41 -10.78 -1.70
C LEU A 42 -6.67 -10.97 -0.85
N LYS A 43 -7.28 -12.17 -0.86
CA LYS A 43 -8.43 -12.50 0.00
C LYS A 43 -8.06 -12.49 1.49
N ILE A 44 -6.89 -12.99 1.86
CA ILE A 44 -6.40 -12.94 3.25
C ILE A 44 -6.22 -11.50 3.69
N LEU A 45 -5.55 -10.68 2.88
CA LEU A 45 -5.40 -9.26 3.18
C LEU A 45 -6.75 -8.56 3.33
N ALA A 46 -7.71 -8.85 2.45
CA ALA A 46 -9.05 -8.28 2.54
C ALA A 46 -9.74 -8.56 3.88
N ARG A 47 -9.47 -9.72 4.49
CA ARG A 47 -9.97 -10.05 5.82
C ARG A 47 -9.19 -9.37 6.95
N TRP A 48 -7.87 -9.28 6.84
CA TRP A 48 -7.03 -8.81 7.94
C TRP A 48 -6.88 -7.29 8.02
N LEU A 49 -6.82 -6.58 6.89
CA LEU A 49 -6.57 -5.13 6.89
C LEU A 49 -7.54 -4.33 7.80
N PRO A 50 -8.86 -4.61 7.84
CA PRO A 50 -9.78 -3.94 8.77
C PRO A 50 -9.49 -4.17 10.25
N HIS A 51 -8.79 -5.25 10.60
CA HIS A 51 -8.44 -5.60 11.98
C HIS A 51 -7.06 -5.08 12.39
N LEU A 52 -6.17 -4.90 11.42
CA LEU A 52 -4.84 -4.35 11.66
C LEU A 52 -4.87 -2.83 11.83
N PHE A 53 -5.82 -2.17 11.17
CA PHE A 53 -5.81 -0.73 11.04
C PHE A 53 -7.20 -0.09 10.99
N HIS A 54 -7.29 1.15 11.49
CA HIS A 54 -8.50 1.97 11.43
C HIS A 54 -8.46 2.91 10.22
N TRP A 55 -8.61 2.35 9.02
CA TRP A 55 -8.59 3.12 7.77
C TRP A 55 -9.97 3.15 7.11
N ASP A 56 -10.31 4.25 6.44
CA ASP A 56 -11.57 4.36 5.70
C ASP A 56 -11.51 3.68 4.32
N ARG A 57 -10.29 3.46 3.83
CA ARG A 57 -10.01 2.80 2.55
C ARG A 57 -8.68 2.06 2.62
N ALA A 58 -8.66 0.86 2.06
CA ALA A 58 -7.44 0.16 1.68
C ALA A 58 -7.58 -0.44 0.28
N SER A 59 -6.50 -0.48 -0.50
CA SER A 59 -6.50 -1.11 -1.82
C SER A 59 -5.13 -1.66 -2.19
N VAL A 60 -5.12 -2.67 -3.06
CA VAL A 60 -3.91 -3.18 -3.69
C VAL A 60 -3.95 -2.85 -5.18
N ALA A 61 -2.87 -2.24 -5.68
CA ALA A 61 -2.69 -1.94 -7.09
C ALA A 61 -1.49 -2.76 -7.62
N LEU A 62 -1.69 -3.61 -8.63
CA LEU A 62 -0.64 -4.46 -9.20
C LEU A 62 -0.16 -3.93 -10.54
N SER A 63 1.14 -4.07 -10.79
CA SER A 63 1.74 -3.65 -12.05
C SER A 63 1.19 -4.43 -13.25
N LEU A 64 0.83 -3.69 -14.30
CA LEU A 64 0.56 -4.20 -15.64
C LEU A 64 1.77 -3.89 -16.52
N GLN A 65 2.07 -4.77 -17.48
CA GLN A 65 3.20 -4.60 -18.41
C GLN A 65 3.09 -3.33 -19.30
N SER A 66 1.94 -2.65 -19.30
CA SER A 66 1.64 -1.49 -20.14
C SER A 66 1.94 -0.12 -19.52
N GLY A 67 2.59 -0.05 -18.35
CA GLY A 67 2.86 1.23 -17.65
C GLY A 67 1.70 1.72 -16.77
N TYR A 68 0.82 0.79 -16.37
CA TYR A 68 -0.34 1.07 -15.53
C TYR A 68 -0.32 0.16 -14.30
N LEU A 69 -1.02 0.56 -13.24
CA LEU A 69 -1.35 -0.29 -12.11
C LEU A 69 -2.85 -0.64 -12.17
N SER A 70 -3.19 -1.91 -11.95
CA SER A 70 -4.58 -2.38 -11.83
C SER A 70 -4.97 -2.48 -10.37
N ILE A 71 -6.07 -1.83 -9.98
CA ILE A 71 -6.62 -1.97 -8.62
C ILE A 71 -7.36 -3.30 -8.54
N VAL A 72 -6.78 -4.28 -7.85
CA VAL A 72 -7.29 -5.67 -7.81
C VAL A 72 -8.08 -5.99 -6.54
N SER A 73 -7.97 -5.16 -5.51
CA SER A 73 -8.71 -5.32 -4.25
C SER A 73 -8.95 -3.94 -3.63
N VAL A 74 -10.16 -3.72 -3.12
CA VAL A 74 -10.54 -2.50 -2.39
C VAL A 74 -11.42 -2.87 -1.21
N ILE A 75 -11.12 -2.28 -0.06
CA ILE A 75 -11.89 -2.37 1.18
C ILE A 75 -12.27 -0.95 1.60
N GLY A 76 -13.52 -0.78 2.05
CA GLY A 76 -14.03 0.53 2.48
C GLY A 76 -14.44 1.43 1.32
N LYS A 77 -14.18 2.74 1.42
CA LYS A 77 -14.64 3.76 0.46
C LYS A 77 -14.10 3.51 -0.95
N GLN A 78 -15.02 3.54 -1.92
CA GLN A 78 -14.75 3.32 -3.34
C GLN A 78 -14.44 4.63 -4.10
N ALA A 79 -13.53 5.45 -3.56
CA ALA A 79 -13.17 6.74 -4.15
C ALA A 79 -12.49 6.63 -5.54
N ILE A 80 -11.69 5.58 -5.76
CA ILE A 80 -11.10 5.26 -7.07
C ILE A 80 -11.82 4.03 -7.64
N PRO A 81 -12.43 4.10 -8.84
CA PRO A 81 -13.07 2.96 -9.49
C PRO A 81 -12.07 1.84 -9.80
N SER A 82 -12.35 0.62 -9.34
CA SER A 82 -11.45 -0.55 -9.52
C SER A 82 -11.32 -1.06 -10.95
N LYS A 83 -12.24 -0.67 -11.85
CA LYS A 83 -12.25 -1.14 -13.25
C LYS A 83 -11.30 -0.39 -14.18
N ILE A 84 -10.71 0.71 -13.73
CA ILE A 84 -9.88 1.59 -14.55
C ILE A 84 -8.43 1.47 -14.06
N PRO A 85 -7.49 0.98 -14.89
CA PRO A 85 -6.07 1.03 -14.58
C PRO A 85 -5.62 2.46 -14.33
N ILE A 86 -4.82 2.67 -13.29
CA ILE A 86 -4.21 3.98 -13.00
C ILE A 86 -2.85 4.08 -13.68
N PRO A 87 -2.51 5.21 -14.31
CA PRO A 87 -1.20 5.38 -14.93
C PRO A 87 -0.10 5.40 -13.86
N ILE A 88 1.05 4.77 -14.13
CA ILE A 88 2.23 4.87 -13.24
C ILE A 88 2.78 6.30 -13.25
N ASP A 89 2.62 7.02 -14.35
CA ASP A 89 2.97 8.42 -14.42
C ASP A 89 1.83 9.28 -13.85
N PHE A 90 2.21 10.36 -13.17
CA PHE A 90 1.29 11.36 -12.59
C PHE A 90 0.41 10.88 -11.42
N THR A 91 0.74 9.73 -10.81
CA THR A 91 0.07 9.20 -9.60
C THR A 91 1.05 9.00 -8.45
N LEU A 92 0.56 9.15 -7.22
CA LEU A 92 1.32 8.84 -6.01
C LEU A 92 1.67 7.35 -5.95
N ALA A 93 0.70 6.48 -6.23
CA ALA A 93 0.93 5.03 -6.29
C ALA A 93 2.01 4.69 -7.32
N GLY A 94 2.01 5.35 -8.47
CA GLY A 94 3.03 5.20 -9.49
C GLY A 94 4.41 5.71 -9.07
N ARG A 95 4.48 6.82 -8.31
CA ARG A 95 5.72 7.31 -7.70
C ARG A 95 6.27 6.30 -6.69
N VAL A 96 5.45 5.80 -5.77
CA VAL A 96 5.81 4.75 -4.81
C VAL A 96 6.31 3.49 -5.51
N PHE A 97 5.63 3.04 -6.57
CA PHE A 97 6.04 1.91 -7.38
C PHE A 97 7.43 2.10 -7.99
N LYS A 98 7.68 3.27 -8.60
CA LYS A 98 8.96 3.58 -9.27
C LYS A 98 10.11 3.75 -8.29
N THR A 99 9.88 4.43 -7.17
CA THR A 99 10.93 4.74 -6.18
C THR A 99 11.13 3.64 -5.15
N LYS A 100 10.24 2.65 -5.08
CA LYS A 100 10.22 1.61 -4.04
C LYS A 100 10.29 2.22 -2.63
N THR A 101 9.67 3.37 -2.45
CA THR A 101 9.67 4.14 -1.21
C THR A 101 8.23 4.34 -0.78
N LEU A 102 7.89 4.02 0.47
CA LEU A 102 6.59 4.37 1.03
C LEU A 102 6.47 5.88 1.12
N ILE A 103 5.34 6.41 0.68
CA ILE A 103 5.03 7.84 0.79
C ILE A 103 3.70 8.00 1.53
N ALA A 104 3.71 8.78 2.62
CA ALA A 104 2.50 9.21 3.30
C ALA A 104 2.23 10.68 2.97
N CYS A 105 1.07 10.96 2.38
CA CYS A 105 0.62 12.31 2.07
C CYS A 105 -0.27 12.84 3.21
N HIS A 106 0.22 13.85 3.93
CA HIS A 106 -0.44 14.41 5.12
C HIS A 106 -1.59 15.37 4.80
N GLN A 107 -1.72 15.81 3.55
CA GLN A 107 -2.81 16.65 3.06
C GLN A 107 -3.04 16.36 1.56
N LEU A 108 -4.20 15.83 1.21
CA LEU A 108 -4.62 15.59 -0.17
C LEU A 108 -5.11 16.87 -0.89
N ALA A 109 -5.64 17.83 -0.14
CA ALA A 109 -6.14 19.08 -0.70
C ALA A 109 -5.02 19.83 -1.46
N GLY A 110 -5.27 20.18 -2.72
CA GLY A 110 -4.30 20.87 -3.58
C GLY A 110 -3.21 19.98 -4.18
N ASN A 111 -3.27 18.66 -3.98
CA ASN A 111 -2.31 17.73 -4.60
C ASN A 111 -2.52 17.64 -6.12
N THR A 112 -1.42 17.55 -6.88
CA THR A 112 -1.39 17.50 -8.35
C THR A 112 -1.39 16.08 -8.92
N GLU A 113 -1.24 15.05 -8.09
CA GLU A 113 -1.29 13.65 -8.51
C GLU A 113 -2.74 13.20 -8.67
N GLN A 114 -3.01 12.45 -9.74
CA GLN A 114 -4.37 12.15 -10.18
C GLN A 114 -5.14 11.33 -9.14
N ASP A 115 -4.53 10.26 -8.63
CA ASP A 115 -5.10 9.40 -7.58
C ASP A 115 -5.35 10.18 -6.28
N CYS A 116 -4.43 11.06 -5.88
CA CYS A 116 -4.63 11.95 -4.73
C CYS A 116 -5.86 12.86 -4.89
N ARG A 117 -6.08 13.45 -6.07
CA ARG A 117 -7.28 14.25 -6.35
C ARG A 117 -8.56 13.41 -6.26
N MET A 118 -8.55 12.21 -6.85
CA MET A 118 -9.70 11.30 -6.80
C MET A 118 -10.05 10.88 -5.37
N LEU A 119 -9.03 10.63 -4.53
CA LEU A 119 -9.24 10.35 -3.11
C LEU A 119 -9.86 11.56 -2.40
N PHE A 120 -9.38 12.77 -2.68
CA PHE A 120 -9.93 14.01 -2.10
C PHE A 120 -11.39 14.25 -2.50
N GLU A 121 -11.71 14.11 -3.78
CA GLU A 121 -13.08 14.19 -4.30
C GLU A 121 -14.00 13.14 -3.68
N GLY A 122 -13.45 11.97 -3.32
CA GLY A 122 -14.13 10.92 -2.56
C GLY A 122 -14.24 11.16 -1.04
N GLY A 123 -13.86 12.34 -0.55
CA GLY A 123 -13.96 12.73 0.86
C GLY A 123 -12.91 12.10 1.77
N LEU A 124 -11.73 11.78 1.23
CA LEU A 124 -10.55 11.38 2.00
C LEU A 124 -9.59 12.58 2.10
N VAL A 125 -8.80 12.65 3.17
CA VAL A 125 -7.95 13.83 3.45
C VAL A 125 -6.47 13.49 3.56
N THR A 126 -6.13 12.25 3.90
CA THR A 126 -4.75 11.73 3.91
C THR A 126 -4.68 10.36 3.27
N CYS A 127 -3.53 10.03 2.69
CA CYS A 127 -3.24 8.71 2.15
C CYS A 127 -1.81 8.27 2.46
N MET A 128 -1.55 6.97 2.33
CA MET A 128 -0.24 6.40 2.48
C MET A 128 -0.13 5.15 1.60
N ASP A 129 0.90 5.12 0.80
CA ASP A 129 1.10 4.09 -0.21
C ASP A 129 2.45 3.42 0.04
N ALA A 130 2.43 2.10 0.19
CA ALA A 130 3.61 1.28 0.43
C ALA A 130 3.91 0.41 -0.80
N PRO A 131 5.18 0.29 -1.21
CA PRO A 131 5.55 -0.56 -2.34
C PRO A 131 5.54 -2.04 -1.91
N ILE A 132 5.01 -2.91 -2.75
CA ILE A 132 4.99 -4.36 -2.55
C ILE A 132 6.26 -4.92 -3.19
N VAL A 133 7.33 -5.06 -2.40
CA VAL A 133 8.69 -5.36 -2.90
C VAL A 133 9.23 -6.66 -2.33
N PHE A 134 9.91 -7.44 -3.17
CA PHE A 134 10.76 -8.56 -2.76
C PHE A 134 11.95 -8.69 -3.71
N ASN A 135 13.17 -8.82 -3.17
CA ASN A 135 14.43 -8.89 -3.95
C ASN A 135 14.49 -7.90 -5.12
N ASP A 136 14.29 -6.61 -4.82
CA ASP A 136 14.24 -5.51 -5.80
C ASP A 136 13.14 -5.56 -6.86
N HIS A 137 12.30 -6.58 -6.89
CA HIS A 137 11.12 -6.61 -7.74
C HIS A 137 9.94 -5.96 -7.03
N CYS A 138 9.35 -4.93 -7.65
CA CYS A 138 8.12 -4.32 -7.16
C CYS A 138 6.93 -4.90 -7.92
N PHE A 139 6.00 -5.56 -7.21
CA PHE A 139 4.80 -6.14 -7.79
C PHE A 139 3.67 -5.11 -7.95
N GLY A 140 3.74 -4.00 -7.23
CA GLY A 140 2.66 -3.03 -7.10
C GLY A 140 2.72 -2.25 -5.80
N THR A 141 1.59 -1.75 -5.34
CA THR A 141 1.48 -0.96 -4.10
C THR A 141 0.29 -1.40 -3.23
N LEU A 142 0.44 -1.24 -1.91
CA LEU A 142 -0.60 -1.34 -0.90
C LEU A 142 -0.92 0.08 -0.41
N ASN A 143 -2.14 0.52 -0.67
CA ASN A 143 -2.53 1.93 -0.56
C ASN A 143 -3.65 2.08 0.46
N VAL A 144 -3.55 3.09 1.31
CA VAL A 144 -4.51 3.32 2.40
C VAL A 144 -4.85 4.79 2.49
N ALA A 145 -6.08 5.09 2.93
CA ALA A 145 -6.51 6.46 3.08
C ALA A 145 -7.56 6.60 4.19
N ARG A 146 -7.65 7.83 4.72
CA ARG A 146 -8.67 8.19 5.71
C ARG A 146 -9.18 9.60 5.51
N SER A 147 -10.37 9.82 6.05
CA SER A 147 -11.16 11.04 5.99
C SER A 147 -10.84 12.03 7.11
N GLN A 148 -10.11 11.60 8.15
CA GLN A 148 -9.65 12.46 9.24
C GLN A 148 -8.31 11.98 9.81
N GLY A 149 -7.47 12.91 10.29
CA GLY A 149 -6.19 12.60 10.95
C GLY A 149 -5.00 12.32 9.99
N GLN A 150 -3.78 12.29 10.54
CA GLN A 150 -2.51 12.05 9.83
C GLN A 150 -1.84 10.74 10.24
N PHE A 151 -1.09 10.12 9.31
CA PHE A 151 -0.48 8.82 9.53
C PHE A 151 0.78 9.09 10.32
N ASN A 152 0.91 8.42 11.47
CA ASN A 152 2.14 8.50 12.21
C ASN A 152 3.18 7.52 11.63
N GLN A 153 4.41 7.67 12.08
CA GLN A 153 5.52 6.85 11.59
C GLN A 153 5.36 5.36 11.92
N GLN A 154 4.76 5.02 13.06
CA GLN A 154 4.51 3.63 13.44
C GLN A 154 3.49 2.95 12.51
N GLU A 155 2.42 3.64 12.14
CA GLU A 155 1.45 3.16 11.13
C GLU A 155 2.14 2.94 9.78
N ALA A 156 3.06 3.81 9.40
CA ALA A 156 3.81 3.70 8.15
C ALA A 156 4.74 2.48 8.15
N ILE A 157 5.44 2.23 9.25
CA ILE A 157 6.28 1.04 9.46
C ILE A 157 5.43 -0.24 9.40
N GLN A 158 4.27 -0.25 10.07
CA GLN A 158 3.35 -1.38 10.03
C GLN A 158 2.83 -1.66 8.61
N LEU A 159 2.40 -0.62 7.88
CA LEU A 159 1.96 -0.77 6.50
C LEU A 159 3.06 -1.35 5.60
N PHE A 160 4.27 -0.81 5.70
CA PHE A 160 5.40 -1.29 4.91
C PHE A 160 5.78 -2.73 5.26
N CYS A 161 5.70 -3.12 6.54
CA CYS A 161 5.91 -4.51 6.96
C CYS A 161 4.87 -5.45 6.32
N VAL A 162 3.58 -5.07 6.33
CA VAL A 162 2.51 -5.83 5.64
C VAL A 162 2.76 -5.89 4.13
N ALA A 163 3.17 -4.79 3.50
CA ALA A 163 3.50 -4.76 2.08
C ALA A 163 4.73 -5.63 1.73
N SER A 164 5.71 -5.73 2.64
CA SER A 164 6.88 -6.59 2.48
C SER A 164 6.53 -8.07 2.61
N LEU A 165 5.69 -8.44 3.59
CA LEU A 165 5.14 -9.79 3.71
C LEU A 165 4.36 -10.18 2.45
N LEU A 166 3.60 -9.24 1.89
CA LEU A 166 2.88 -9.42 0.63
C LEU A 166 3.83 -9.65 -0.55
N GLY A 167 4.91 -8.86 -0.66
CA GLY A 167 5.94 -9.05 -1.69
C GLY A 167 6.55 -10.44 -1.62
N MET A 168 6.87 -10.90 -0.41
CA MET A 168 7.37 -12.26 -0.16
C MET A 168 6.34 -13.32 -0.58
N SER A 169 5.09 -13.23 -0.12
CA SER A 169 4.03 -14.17 -0.50
C SER A 169 3.79 -14.21 -2.01
N PHE A 170 3.81 -13.06 -2.70
CA PHE A 170 3.66 -12.99 -4.15
C PHE A 170 4.83 -13.61 -4.91
N SER A 171 6.05 -13.55 -4.37
CA SER A 171 7.21 -14.20 -4.96
C SER A 171 7.14 -15.73 -4.90
N LEU A 172 6.43 -16.27 -3.91
CA LEU A 172 6.22 -17.71 -3.71
C LEU A 172 4.99 -18.24 -4.45
N CYS A 173 4.08 -17.35 -4.87
CA CYS A 173 2.95 -17.74 -5.71
C CYS A 173 3.46 -18.17 -7.08
N ASN A 174 2.99 -19.32 -7.57
CA ASN A 174 3.31 -19.75 -8.91
C ASN A 174 2.84 -18.69 -9.93
N LEU A 175 3.70 -18.36 -10.89
CA LEU A 175 3.34 -17.58 -12.08
C LEU A 175 2.52 -18.47 -13.03
N THR A 176 1.41 -19.02 -12.56
CA THR A 176 0.47 -19.70 -13.46
C THR A 176 -0.51 -18.67 -14.03
N PRO A 177 -0.69 -18.63 -15.37
CA PRO A 177 -1.67 -17.76 -16.04
C PRO A 177 -3.10 -17.94 -15.51
#